data_AF-A0A806K104-F1
#
_entry.id   AF-A0A806K104-F1
#
_cell.length_a   1.000
_cell.length_b   1.000
_cell.length_c   1.000
_cell.angle_alpha   90.00
_cell.angle_beta   90.00
_cell.angle_gamma   90.00
#
_symmetry.space_group_name_H-M   'P 1'
#
loop_
_entity.id
_entity.type
_entity.pdbx_description
1 polymer ?
#
loop_
_entity_poly.entity_id
_entity_poly.type
_entity_poly.pdbx_seq_one_letter_code
_entity_poly.pdbx_strand_id
1 'polypeptide(L)' 'MRGNTKDETTVLDKIKERKYTFDYVIEALKNIRKNTVDVCGVESSIVTEPNQEQKRILKLLGVNL' A
#
# COMPACT_ATOMS: atom_id res chain seq x y z
N MET A 1 25.54 15.85 -37.15
CA MET A 1 25.58 15.20 -35.82
C MET A 1 24.15 15.11 -35.30
N ARG A 2 23.55 13.90 -35.24
CA ARG A 2 22.22 13.71 -34.63
C ARG A 2 22.44 13.35 -33.16
N GLY A 3 22.22 14.32 -32.28
CA GLY A 3 22.24 14.11 -30.84
C GLY A 3 21.06 13.26 -30.39
N ASN A 4 21.31 12.36 -29.44
CA ASN A 4 20.37 11.38 -28.92
C ASN A 4 19.33 12.07 -28.03
N THR A 5 18.09 12.25 -28.51
CA THR A 5 16.97 12.82 -27.72
C THR A 5 16.05 11.75 -27.11
N LYS A 6 16.49 10.49 -27.02
CA LYS A 6 15.67 9.38 -26.52
C LYS A 6 15.71 9.15 -25.00
N ASP A 7 16.57 9.85 -24.27
CA ASP A 7 16.92 9.41 -22.90
C ASP A 7 16.23 10.19 -21.77
N GLU A 8 15.67 11.37 -22.02
CA GLU A 8 15.06 12.19 -20.95
C GLU A 8 13.63 11.76 -20.60
N THR A 9 12.81 11.40 -21.59
CA THR A 9 11.41 11.01 -21.37
C THR A 9 11.29 9.69 -20.61
N THR A 10 12.15 8.71 -20.91
CA THR A 10 12.12 7.38 -20.28
C THR A 10 12.53 7.40 -18.80
N VAL A 11 13.38 8.34 -18.39
CA VAL A 11 13.80 8.47 -16.99
C VAL A 11 12.67 9.07 -16.14
N LEU A 12 11.96 10.07 -16.65
CA LEU A 12 10.82 10.68 -15.95
C LEU A 12 9.66 9.68 -15.75
N ASP A 13 9.42 8.81 -16.73
CA ASP A 13 8.37 7.79 -16.63
C ASP A 13 8.69 6.74 -15.56
N LYS A 14 9.96 6.34 -15.40
CA LYS A 14 10.39 5.41 -14.35
C LYS A 14 10.33 6.00 -12.95
N ILE A 15 10.52 7.32 -12.81
CA ILE A 15 10.45 8.00 -11.51
C ILE A 15 9.00 8.08 -10.99
N LYS A 16 8.02 8.21 -11.89
CA LYS A 16 6.59 8.25 -11.53
C LYS A 16 6.07 7.01 -10.82
N GLU A 17 6.73 5.86 -10.96
CA GLU A 17 6.28 4.61 -10.36
C GLU A 17 6.66 4.46 -8.88
N ARG A 18 7.57 5.29 -8.37
CA ARG A 18 8.03 5.24 -6.97
C ARG A 18 7.24 6.20 -6.09
N LYS A 19 5.92 6.00 -6.02
CA LYS A 19 5.01 6.85 -5.24
C LYS A 19 5.20 6.71 -3.71
N TYR A 20 5.69 5.57 -3.25
CA TYR A 20 5.74 5.22 -1.83
C TYR A 20 7.15 4.90 -1.34
N THR A 21 7.51 5.46 -0.19
CA THR A 21 8.64 4.99 0.61
C THR A 21 8.18 3.87 1.54
N PHE A 22 9.11 3.02 1.99
CA PHE A 22 8.79 1.98 2.97
C PHE A 22 8.28 2.56 4.28
N ASP A 23 8.87 3.67 4.75
CA ASP A 23 8.42 4.36 5.96
C ASP A 23 6.96 4.81 5.86
N TYR A 24 6.57 5.37 4.71
CA TYR A 24 5.19 5.77 4.48
C TYR A 24 4.25 4.56 4.50
N VAL A 25 4.64 3.43 3.90
CA VAL A 25 3.85 2.21 3.91
C VAL A 25 3.65 1.69 5.33
N ILE A 26 4.70 1.68 6.15
CA ILE A 26 4.63 1.27 7.56
C ILE A 26 3.67 2.20 8.33
N GLU A 27 3.83 3.51 8.19
CA GLU A 27 2.99 4.51 8.85
C GLU A 27 1.52 4.43 8.41
N ALA A 28 1.27 4.15 7.13
CA ALA A 28 -0.07 3.99 6.61
C ALA A 28 -0.76 2.72 7.14
N LEU A 29 -0.03 1.60 7.27
CA LEU A 29 -0.62 0.30 7.61
C LEU A 29 -0.62 -0.01 9.11
N LYS A 30 0.21 0.64 9.93
CA LYS A 30 0.35 0.33 11.38
C LYS A 30 -0.94 0.46 12.20
N ASN A 31 -1.93 1.18 11.68
CA ASN A 31 -3.21 1.39 12.36
C ASN A 31 -4.25 0.31 12.04
N ILE A 32 -3.99 -0.59 11.10
CA ILE A 32 -4.86 -1.73 10.82
C ILE A 32 -4.67 -2.75 11.94
N ARG A 33 -5.74 -3.06 12.68
CA ARG A 33 -5.72 -4.02 13.79
C ARG A 33 -6.72 -5.14 13.55
N LYS A 34 -6.38 -6.35 14.00
CA LYS A 34 -7.27 -7.51 14.09
C LYS A 34 -7.39 -7.89 15.56
N ASN A 35 -8.61 -7.82 16.08
CA ASN A 35 -8.93 -8.18 17.46
C ASN A 35 -9.85 -9.40 17.44
N THR A 36 -9.54 -10.43 18.22
CA THR A 36 -10.47 -11.53 18.50
C THR A 36 -11.25 -11.18 19.76
N VAL A 37 -12.58 -11.25 19.68
CA VAL A 37 -13.49 -10.99 20.80
C VAL A 37 -14.44 -12.18 20.97
N ASP A 38 -14.72 -12.56 22.21
CA ASP A 38 -15.79 -13.50 22.53
C ASP A 38 -17.06 -12.70 22.83
N VAL A 39 -18.12 -12.92 22.05
CA VAL A 39 -19.44 -12.37 22.30
C VAL A 39 -20.40 -13.52 22.53
N CYS A 40 -20.80 -13.72 23.78
CA CYS A 40 -21.76 -14.76 24.19
C CYS A 40 -21.37 -16.18 23.77
N GLY A 41 -20.08 -16.53 23.84
CA GLY A 41 -19.54 -17.84 23.45
C GLY A 41 -19.24 -17.98 21.96
N VAL A 42 -19.37 -16.91 21.18
CA VAL A 42 -19.01 -16.86 19.76
C VAL A 42 -17.73 -16.04 19.61
N GLU A 43 -16.64 -16.69 19.22
CA GLU A 43 -15.41 -15.99 18.85
C GLU A 43 -15.57 -15.28 17.51
N SER A 44 -15.32 -13.97 17.51
CA SER A 44 -15.40 -13.11 16.32
C SER A 44 -14.11 -12.33 16.15
N SER A 45 -13.58 -12.30 14.92
CA SER A 45 -12.44 -11.45 14.55
C SER A 45 -12.94 -10.12 13.98
N ILE A 46 -12.67 -9.02 14.68
CA ILE A 46 -12.95 -7.66 14.20
C ILE A 46 -11.66 -7.11 13.59
N VAL A 47 -11.70 -6.84 12.28
CA VAL A 47 -10.61 -6.19 11.55
C VAL A 47 -10.99 -4.74 11.29
N THR A 48 -10.03 -3.83 11.48
CA THR A 48 -10.21 -2.42 11.10
C THR A 48 -10.40 -2.31 9.59
N GLU A 49 -11.49 -1.65 9.16
CA GLU A 49 -11.75 -1.41 7.73
C GLU A 49 -10.69 -0.44 7.16
N PRO A 50 -9.89 -0.85 6.16
CA PRO A 50 -8.86 0.03 5.61
C PRO A 50 -9.47 1.13 4.73
N ASN A 51 -8.88 2.32 4.77
CA ASN A 51 -9.28 3.42 3.89
C ASN A 51 -8.79 3.21 2.43
N GLN A 52 -9.19 4.10 1.52
CA GLN A 52 -8.83 4.05 0.09
C GLN A 52 -7.33 3.88 -0.17
N GLU A 53 -6.50 4.62 0.57
CA GLU A 53 -5.05 4.61 0.40
C GLU A 53 -4.45 3.29 0.90
N GLN A 54 -4.86 2.84 2.10
CA GLN A 54 -4.44 1.56 2.66
C GLN A 54 -4.86 0.39 1.78
N LYS A 55 -6.09 0.40 1.22
CA LYS A 55 -6.57 -0.61 0.26
C LYS A 55 -5.67 -0.68 -0.97
N ARG A 56 -5.21 0.46 -1.47
CA ARG A 56 -4.32 0.53 -2.63
C ARG A 56 -2.94 -0.05 -2.31
N ILE A 57 -2.38 0.29 -1.14
CA ILE A 57 -1.10 -0.25 -0.67
C ILE A 57 -1.20 -1.78 -0.48
N LEU A 58 -2.25 -2.27 0.20
CA LEU A 58 -2.47 -3.71 0.40
C LEU A 58 -2.58 -4.47 -0.92
N LYS A 59 -3.28 -3.90 -1.91
CA LYS A 59 -3.38 -4.48 -3.26
C LYS A 59 -2.01 -4.56 -3.95
N LEU A 60 -1.16 -3.53 -3.82
CA LEU A 60 0.20 -3.54 -4.38
C LEU A 60 1.10 -4.57 -3.68
N LEU A 61 0.89 -4.79 -2.37
CA LEU A 61 1.61 -5.80 -1.60
C LEU A 61 1.06 -7.23 -1.81
N GLY A 62 -0.13 -7.39 -2.40
CA GLY A 62 -0.78 -8.69 -2.57
C GLY A 62 -1.29 -9.30 -1.26
N VAL A 63 -1.62 -8.46 -0.26
CA VAL A 63 -2.07 -8.91 1.07
C VAL A 63 -3.60 -8.78 1.19
N ASN A 64 -4.25 -9.83 1.69
CA ASN A 64 -5.66 -9.84 2.07
C ASN A 64 -5.75 -9.86 3.61
N LEU A 65 -6.72 -9.11 4.15
CA LEU A 65 -6.97 -9.01 5.60
C LEU A 65 -8.03 -10.00 6.09
#